data_AF-A0A158C5D2-F1
#
_entry.id   AF-A0A158C5D2-F1
#
_cell.length_a   1.000
_cell.length_b   1.000
_cell.length_c   1.000
_cell.angle_alpha   90.00
_cell.angle_beta   90.00
_cell.angle_gamma   90.00
#
_symmetry.space_group_name_H-M   'P 1'
#
loop_
_entity.id
_entity.type
_entity.pdbx_description
1 polymer ?
#
loop_
_entity_poly.entity_id
_entity_poly.type
_entity_poly.pdbx_seq_one_letter_code
_entity_poly.pdbx_strand_id
1 'polypeptide(L)' 'MPAVSPRKSRKRKPLRGSLARYHNRIVEVLGEARGQRVMIRSIHDDGVERRTAVKWINLLPLETELF' A
#
# COMPACT_ATOMS: atom_id res chain seq x y z
N MET A 1 -15.05 0.12 -27.63
CA MET A 1 -13.92 0.20 -26.68
C MET A 1 -14.36 1.03 -25.49
N PRO A 2 -14.81 0.48 -24.35
CA PRO A 2 -15.21 1.32 -23.24
C PRO A 2 -13.99 1.64 -22.37
N ALA A 3 -13.77 2.95 -22.17
CA ALA A 3 -12.81 3.52 -21.26
C ALA A 3 -13.10 3.09 -19.82
N VAL A 4 -12.09 2.58 -19.11
CA VAL A 4 -12.23 2.16 -17.72
C VAL A 4 -11.96 3.36 -16.81
N SER A 5 -13.03 4.02 -16.38
CA SER A 5 -12.99 5.03 -15.31
C SER A 5 -12.53 4.39 -13.99
N PRO A 6 -11.68 5.06 -13.19
CA PRO A 6 -11.18 4.49 -11.94
C PRO A 6 -12.31 4.48 -10.91
N ARG A 7 -12.85 3.29 -10.64
CA ARG A 7 -13.81 3.07 -9.56
C ARG A 7 -13.09 3.28 -8.24
N LYS A 8 -13.32 4.46 -7.65
CA LYS A 8 -13.00 4.88 -6.28
C LYS A 8 -13.09 3.68 -5.31
N SER A 9 -11.97 3.00 -5.05
CA SER A 9 -11.99 1.82 -4.20
C SER A 9 -12.30 2.25 -2.77
N ARG A 10 -13.35 1.64 -2.20
CA ARG A 10 -13.74 1.86 -0.81
C ARG A 10 -12.50 1.58 0.05
N LYS A 11 -12.07 2.56 0.86
CA LYS A 11 -10.93 2.48 1.79
C LYS A 11 -11.11 1.29 2.75
N ARG A 12 -10.76 0.09 2.31
CA ARG A 12 -10.76 -1.13 3.12
C ARG A 12 -9.36 -1.30 3.70
N LYS A 13 -9.29 -1.87 4.90
CA LYS A 13 -8.02 -2.19 5.54
C LYS A 13 -7.23 -3.09 4.59
N PRO A 14 -6.01 -2.70 4.17
CA PRO A 14 -5.24 -3.50 3.23
C PRO A 14 -4.91 -4.85 3.87
N LEU A 15 -5.02 -5.91 3.06
CA LEU A 15 -4.71 -7.26 3.49
C LEU A 15 -3.19 -7.41 3.68
N ARG A 16 -2.80 -8.36 4.52
CA ARG A 16 -1.39 -8.76 4.61
C ARG A 16 -0.94 -9.32 3.26
N GLY A 17 0.24 -8.92 2.81
CA GLY A 17 0.80 -9.24 1.50
C GLY A 17 0.30 -8.32 0.37
N SER A 18 -0.60 -7.37 0.64
CA SER A 18 -1.02 -6.41 -0.37
C SER A 18 0.06 -5.37 -0.65
N LEU A 19 0.26 -5.04 -1.92
CA LEU A 19 1.05 -3.89 -2.32
C LEU A 19 0.20 -2.62 -2.24
N ALA A 20 0.82 -1.56 -1.73
CA ALA A 20 0.25 -0.23 -1.67
C ALA A 20 1.29 0.81 -2.07
N ARG A 21 0.85 1.98 -2.47
CA ARG A 21 1.71 3.14 -2.67
C ARG A 21 1.69 3.99 -1.40
N TYR A 22 2.88 4.28 -0.89
CA TYR A 22 3.12 5.21 0.19
C TYR A 22 4.04 6.31 -0.33
N HIS A 23 3.51 7.53 -0.46
CA HIS A 23 4.21 8.65 -1.09
C HIS A 23 4.66 8.27 -2.52
N ASN A 24 5.96 8.36 -2.82
CA ASN A 24 6.52 8.02 -4.13
C ASN A 24 7.07 6.59 -4.23
N ARG A 25 6.66 5.68 -3.33
CA ARG A 25 7.22 4.32 -3.26
C ARG A 25 6.15 3.25 -3.15
N ILE A 26 6.43 2.10 -3.73
CA ILE A 26 5.62 0.89 -3.57
C ILE A 26 6.06 0.19 -2.29
N VAL A 27 5.09 -0.19 -1.48
CA VAL A 27 5.28 -0.79 -0.18
C VAL A 27 4.43 -2.03 -0.04
N GLU A 28 4.96 -3.04 0.62
CA GLU A 28 4.26 -4.29 0.93
C GLU A 28 3.68 -4.20 2.35
N VAL A 29 2.41 -4.53 2.51
CA VAL A 29 1.75 -4.55 3.83
C VAL A 29 2.06 -5.87 4.51
N LEU A 30 2.87 -5.84 5.57
CA LEU A 30 3.27 -7.02 6.34
C LEU A 30 2.19 -7.48 7.33
N GLY A 31 1.22 -6.63 7.65
CA GLY A 31 0.12 -6.96 8.55
C GLY A 31 -0.28 -5.79 9.44
N GLU A 32 -1.12 -6.08 10.42
CA GLU A 32 -1.65 -5.08 11.33
C GLU A 32 -0.61 -4.64 12.36
N ALA A 33 -0.58 -3.35 12.67
CA ALA A 33 0.19 -2.80 13.78
C ALA A 33 -0.77 -2.22 14.82
N ARG A 34 -0.23 -1.65 15.91
CA ARG A 34 -1.04 -1.05 16.97
C ARG A 34 -1.90 0.10 16.42
N GLY A 35 -3.20 0.07 16.73
CA GLY A 35 -4.18 1.10 16.36
C GLY A 35 -4.57 1.04 14.88
N GLN A 36 -4.84 2.20 14.28
CA GLN A 36 -5.15 2.31 12.84
C GLN A 36 -3.88 2.29 11.97
N ARG A 37 -2.88 1.47 12.31
CA ARG A 37 -1.62 1.37 11.59
C ARG A 37 -1.42 -0.04 11.06
N VAL A 38 -0.67 -0.13 9.97
CA VAL A 38 -0.19 -1.40 9.41
C VAL A 38 1.32 -1.35 9.30
N MET A 39 1.96 -2.49 9.49
CA MET A 39 3.37 -2.66 9.19
C MET A 39 3.53 -2.70 7.69
N ILE A 40 4.43 -1.88 7.16
CA ILE A 40 4.82 -1.91 5.76
C ILE A 40 6.30 -2.24 5.64
N ARG A 41 6.66 -2.90 4.53
CA ARG A 41 8.03 -3.02 4.03
C ARG A 41 8.15 -2.11 2.83
N SER A 42 9.12 -1.21 2.87
CA SER A 42 9.39 -0.27 1.78
C SER A 42 10.86 -0.36 1.39
N ILE A 43 11.14 -0.34 0.09
CA ILE A 43 12.48 -0.15 -0.44
C ILE A 43 12.69 1.36 -0.56
N HIS A 44 13.71 1.88 0.12
CA HIS A 44 14.09 3.28 0.03
C HIS A 44 14.97 3.52 -1.22
N ASP A 45 15.17 4.78 -1.60
CA ASP A 45 15.95 5.13 -2.81
C ASP A 45 17.44 4.75 -2.69
N ASP A 46 17.90 4.47 -1.46
CA ASP A 46 19.20 3.89 -1.14
C ASP A 46 19.25 2.37 -1.37
N GLY A 47 18.16 1.76 -1.85
CA GLY A 47 18.02 0.32 -2.03
C GLY A 47 17.81 -0.44 -0.70
N VAL A 48 17.76 0.26 0.43
CA VAL A 48 17.64 -0.36 1.75
C VAL A 48 16.18 -0.62 2.08
N GLU A 49 15.90 -1.84 2.50
CA GLU A 49 14.59 -2.19 3.01
C GLU A 49 14.38 -1.67 4.43
N ARG A 50 13.24 -1.03 4.66
CA ARG A 50 12.85 -0.59 5.99
C ARG A 50 11.44 -1.06 6.31
N ARG A 51 11.24 -1.48 7.56
CA ARG A 51 9.94 -1.86 8.10
C ARG A 51 9.40 -0.75 8.98
N THR A 52 8.24 -0.20 8.64
CA THR A 52 7.67 0.96 9.35
C THR A 52 6.19 0.75 9.60
N ALA A 53 5.71 1.17 10.77
CA ALA A 53 4.27 1.21 11.05
C ALA A 53 3.68 2.53 10.52
N VAL A 54 2.81 2.49 9.52
CA VAL A 54 2.14 3.68 8.96
C VAL A 54 0.63 3.60 9.11
N LYS A 55 -0.06 4.75 9.12
CA LYS A 55 -1.53 4.75 9.13
C LYS A 55 -2.03 4.16 7.81
N TRP A 56 -2.91 3.15 7.86
CA TRP A 56 -3.40 2.50 6.65
C TRP A 56 -4.23 3.44 5.76
N ILE A 57 -4.81 4.50 6.33
CA ILE A 57 -5.49 5.57 5.58
C ILE A 57 -4.57 6.38 4.65
N ASN A 58 -3.26 6.34 4.88
CA ASN A 58 -2.25 7.02 4.05
C ASN A 58 -1.68 6.10 2.97
N LEU A 59 -2.13 4.85 2.92
CA LEU A 59 -1.76 3.90 1.89
C LEU A 59 -2.78 3.97 0.76
N LEU A 60 -2.28 4.12 -0.46
CA LEU A 60 -3.08 4.01 -1.66
C LEU A 60 -2.99 2.55 -2.15
N PRO A 61 -4.08 1.78 -2.18
CA PRO A 61 -4.02 0.40 -2.65
C PRO A 61 -3.57 0.39 -4.12
N LEU A 62 -2.56 -0.43 -4.42
CA LEU A 62 -2.14 -0.69 -5.79
C LEU A 62 -3.02 -1.85 -6.27
N GLU A 63 -4.28 -1.55 -6.63
CA GLU A 63 -5.15 -2.57 -7.25
C GLU A 63 -4.53 -2.97 -8.58
N THR A 64 -4.06 -4.21 -8.65
CA THR A 64 -3.82 -5.06 -9.83
C THR A 64 -3.55 -4.36 -11.18
N GLU A 65 -2.75 -3.29 -11.24
CA GLU A 65 -1.96 -2.99 -12.42
C GLU A 65 -0.76 -3.95 -12.40
N LEU A 66 -1.09 -5.25 -12.52
CA LEU A 66 -0.15 -6.20 -13.10
C LEU A 66 0.01 -5.79 -14.56
N PHE A 67 1.27 -5.61 -14.93
CA PHE A 67 1.75 -5.40 -16.29
C PHE A 67 1.11 -6.35 -17.30
#